data_AF-A0A927JWZ5-F1
#
_entry.id   AF-A0A927JWZ5-F1
#
_cell.length_a   1.000
_cell.length_b   1.000
_cell.length_c   1.000
_cell.angle_alpha   90.00
_cell.angle_beta   90.00
_cell.angle_gamma   90.00
#
_symmetry.space_group_name_H-M   'P 1'
#
loop_
_entity.id
_entity.type
_entity.pdbx_description
1 polymer ?
#
loop_
_entity_poly.entity_id
_entity_poly.type
_entity_poly.pdbx_seq_one_letter_code
_entity_poly.pdbx_strand_id
1 'polypeptide(L)'
;MTANSLAAQTVANAPPSLAPPSFNDGASLFLFNLFLMTAAMFLGGMLVFRQLSRIWAQRRFDHPLDPVSLYRLITVMAGIGLTLRCGAEAMYLWGWAPNDPTTVARVLMAKRWIDPFAVIAGMTWMTIVMLGEPGIECQLRKAPLPVDMWSRWPTLARALGIVILSFVAAASAVILR
;
A
#
# COMPACT_ATOMS: atom_id res chain seq x y z
N MET A 1 3.60 -18.02 -26.85
CA MET A 1 4.77 -17.14 -26.61
C MET A 1 5.51 -17.68 -25.41
N THR A 2 6.72 -18.17 -25.66
CA THR A 2 7.47 -19.12 -24.85
C THR A 2 8.02 -18.54 -23.56
N ALA A 3 8.09 -19.38 -22.54
CA ALA A 3 8.66 -19.15 -21.22
C ALA A 3 10.21 -18.97 -21.26
N ASN A 4 10.69 -17.95 -21.98
CA ASN A 4 12.12 -17.65 -22.16
C ASN A 4 12.52 -16.29 -21.56
N SER A 5 11.85 -15.84 -20.49
CA SER A 5 12.35 -14.66 -19.77
C SER A 5 13.41 -15.09 -18.76
N LEU A 6 14.51 -14.33 -18.67
CA LEU A 6 15.55 -14.53 -17.65
C LEU A 6 14.95 -14.58 -16.23
N ALA A 7 13.88 -13.81 -15.99
CA ALA A 7 13.14 -13.83 -14.73
C ALA A 7 12.50 -15.22 -14.44
N ALA A 8 11.91 -15.88 -15.44
CA ALA A 8 11.35 -17.22 -15.26
C ALA A 8 12.45 -18.26 -14.99
N GLN A 9 13.60 -18.13 -15.65
CA GLN A 9 14.76 -19.00 -15.40
C GLN A 9 15.33 -18.80 -13.98
N THR A 10 15.40 -17.57 -13.48
CA THR A 10 15.85 -17.31 -12.10
C THR A 10 14.94 -17.90 -11.04
N VAL A 11 13.62 -17.98 -11.30
CA VAL A 11 12.67 -18.61 -10.38
C VAL A 11 12.74 -20.14 -10.50
N ALA A 12 12.86 -20.68 -11.71
CA ALA A 12 12.97 -22.13 -11.93
C ALA A 12 14.27 -22.73 -11.37
N ASN A 13 15.36 -21.97 -11.39
CA ASN A 13 16.66 -22.38 -10.85
C ASN A 13 16.77 -22.17 -9.33
N ALA A 14 15.78 -21.55 -8.69
CA ALA A 14 15.75 -21.39 -7.25
C ALA A 14 15.40 -22.73 -6.56
N PRO A 15 15.90 -22.99 -5.34
CA PRO A 15 15.48 -24.15 -4.56
C PRO A 15 13.95 -24.17 -4.42
N PRO A 16 13.29 -25.34 -4.57
CA PRO A 16 11.85 -25.44 -4.38
C PRO A 16 11.53 -25.23 -2.89
N SER A 17 11.17 -24.01 -2.53
CA SER A 17 10.87 -23.59 -1.16
C SER A 17 9.47 -22.98 -1.05
N LEU A 18 8.85 -23.17 0.12
CA LEU A 18 7.52 -22.63 0.46
C LEU A 18 7.49 -21.08 0.46
N ALA A 19 8.63 -20.47 0.74
CA ALA A 19 8.86 -19.03 0.72
C ALA A 19 9.83 -18.65 -0.40
N PRO A 20 9.80 -17.40 -0.90
CA PRO A 20 10.79 -16.91 -1.86
C PRO A 20 12.23 -17.05 -1.32
N PRO A 21 13.24 -17.23 -2.19
CA PRO A 21 14.64 -17.42 -1.79
C PRO A 21 15.19 -16.30 -0.89
N SER A 22 14.64 -15.09 -1.00
CA SER A 22 14.99 -13.95 -0.15
C SER A 22 14.70 -14.14 1.34
N PHE A 23 13.89 -15.14 1.72
CA PHE A 23 13.51 -15.42 3.11
C PHE A 23 14.29 -16.57 3.75
N ASN A 24 15.17 -17.26 3.02
CA ASN A 24 16.02 -18.35 3.53
C ASN A 24 15.24 -19.37 4.40
N ASP A 25 14.09 -19.85 3.89
CA ASP A 25 13.16 -20.76 4.57
C ASP A 25 12.56 -20.29 5.91
N GLY A 26 12.69 -19.00 6.23
CA GLY A 26 12.07 -18.38 7.39
C GLY A 26 10.55 -18.20 7.24
N ALA A 27 9.78 -19.24 7.55
CA ALA A 27 8.31 -19.21 7.46
C ALA A 27 7.67 -18.07 8.28
N SER A 28 8.26 -17.71 9.43
CA SER A 28 7.81 -16.59 10.26
C SER A 28 8.04 -15.23 9.61
N LEU A 29 9.19 -15.04 8.95
CA LEU A 29 9.51 -13.80 8.21
C LEU A 29 8.60 -13.65 6.99
N PHE A 30 8.35 -14.75 6.28
CA PHE A 30 7.41 -14.78 5.18
C PHE A 30 5.99 -14.41 5.63
N LEU A 31 5.49 -15.03 6.71
CA LEU A 31 4.20 -14.74 7.31
C LEU A 31 4.08 -13.25 7.69
N PHE A 32 5.06 -12.73 8.41
CA PHE A 32 5.01 -11.36 8.91
C PHE A 32 5.06 -10.34 7.76
N ASN A 33 5.88 -10.59 6.75
CA ASN A 33 5.94 -9.71 5.58
C ASN A 33 4.66 -9.79 4.74
N LEU A 34 4.10 -10.99 4.55
CA LEU A 34 2.82 -11.18 3.88
C LEU A 34 1.69 -10.43 4.59
N PHE A 35 1.63 -10.57 5.92
CA PHE A 35 0.70 -9.86 6.78
C PHE A 35 0.85 -8.35 6.63
N LEU A 36 2.06 -7.80 6.83
CA LEU A 36 2.29 -6.36 6.81
C LEU A 36 1.97 -5.75 5.45
N MET A 37 2.40 -6.37 4.36
CA MET A 37 2.16 -5.86 3.01
C MET A 37 0.68 -5.90 2.66
N THR A 38 -0.03 -6.96 3.05
CA THR A 38 -1.48 -7.08 2.84
C THR A 38 -2.26 -6.06 3.67
N ALA A 39 -1.92 -5.91 4.96
CA ALA A 39 -2.56 -4.95 5.84
C ALA A 39 -2.33 -3.50 5.36
N ALA A 40 -1.09 -3.15 5.01
CA ALA A 40 -0.75 -1.84 4.50
C ALA A 40 -1.45 -1.51 3.17
N MET A 41 -1.60 -2.49 2.27
CA MET A 41 -2.36 -2.34 1.03
C MET A 41 -3.81 -1.95 1.32
N PHE A 42 -4.52 -2.71 2.17
CA PHE A 42 -5.93 -2.46 2.47
C PHE A 42 -6.16 -1.18 3.28
N LEU A 43 -5.29 -0.89 4.26
CA LEU A 43 -5.35 0.35 5.03
C LEU A 43 -5.09 1.58 4.15
N GLY A 44 -4.07 1.51 3.28
CA GLY A 44 -3.81 2.54 2.28
C GLY A 44 -5.01 2.72 1.35
N GLY A 45 -5.62 1.62 0.89
CA GLY A 45 -6.80 1.66 0.03
C GLY A 45 -7.98 2.34 0.73
N MET A 46 -8.27 1.95 1.97
CA MET A 46 -9.31 2.57 2.80
C MET A 46 -9.08 4.08 2.96
N LEU A 47 -7.84 4.52 3.18
CA LEU A 47 -7.47 5.93 3.25
C LEU A 47 -7.75 6.64 1.93
N VAL A 48 -7.28 6.09 0.80
CA VAL A 48 -7.46 6.65 -0.55
C VAL A 48 -8.94 6.80 -0.88
N PHE A 49 -9.74 5.74 -0.73
CA PHE A 49 -11.18 5.78 -1.02
C PHE A 49 -11.91 6.78 -0.14
N ARG A 50 -11.57 6.84 1.16
CA ARG A 50 -12.17 7.82 2.08
C ARG A 50 -11.85 9.26 1.70
N GLN A 51 -10.65 9.54 1.22
CA GLN A 51 -10.27 10.91 0.86
C GLN A 51 -10.77 11.30 -0.53
N LEU A 52 -10.73 10.38 -1.50
CA LEU A 52 -11.33 10.60 -2.83
C LEU A 52 -12.84 10.85 -2.75
N SER A 53 -13.56 10.09 -1.94
CA SER A 53 -15.00 10.32 -1.73
C SER A 53 -15.30 11.71 -1.15
N ARG A 54 -14.45 12.23 -0.27
CA ARG A 54 -14.56 13.59 0.28
C ARG A 54 -14.25 14.66 -0.76
N ILE A 55 -13.16 14.49 -1.52
CA ILE A 55 -12.81 15.39 -2.63
C ILE A 55 -13.97 15.44 -3.64
N TRP A 56 -14.52 14.28 -4.00
CA TRP A 56 -15.62 14.20 -4.95
C TRP A 56 -16.90 14.87 -4.43
N ALA A 57 -17.25 14.64 -3.16
CA ALA A 57 -18.41 15.26 -2.53
C ALA A 57 -18.31 16.79 -2.44
N GLN A 58 -17.08 17.32 -2.27
CA GLN A 58 -16.84 18.75 -2.05
C GLN A 58 -16.22 19.47 -3.27
N ARG A 59 -16.15 18.81 -4.43
CA ARG A 59 -15.56 19.33 -5.68
C ARG A 59 -16.14 20.65 -6.18
N ARG A 60 -17.33 21.04 -5.70
CA ARG A 60 -18.00 22.30 -6.08
C ARG A 60 -17.67 23.47 -5.14
N PHE A 61 -17.17 23.17 -3.94
CA PHE A 61 -16.95 24.16 -2.89
C PHE A 61 -15.47 24.38 -2.62
N ASP A 62 -14.66 23.32 -2.75
CA ASP A 62 -13.24 23.38 -2.46
C ASP A 62 -12.44 23.82 -3.69
N HIS A 63 -11.65 24.89 -3.56
CA HIS A 63 -10.70 25.31 -4.59
C HIS A 63 -9.43 24.44 -4.50
N PRO A 64 -8.77 24.06 -5.62
CA PRO A 64 -7.61 23.15 -5.60
C PRO A 64 -6.42 23.65 -4.78
N LEU A 65 -6.29 24.97 -4.60
CA LEU A 65 -5.22 25.60 -3.81
C LEU A 65 -5.60 25.86 -2.35
N ASP A 66 -6.82 25.47 -1.93
CA ASP A 66 -7.20 25.61 -0.54
C ASP A 66 -6.38 24.66 0.35
N PRO A 67 -6.02 25.07 1.58
CA PRO A 67 -5.28 24.23 2.52
C PRO A 67 -5.92 22.85 2.73
N VAL A 68 -7.26 22.80 2.73
CA VAL A 68 -8.03 21.57 2.89
C VAL A 68 -7.88 20.64 1.68
N SER A 69 -7.90 21.20 0.46
CA SER A 69 -7.69 20.47 -0.79
C SER A 69 -6.26 19.92 -0.87
N LEU A 70 -5.27 20.74 -0.52
CA LEU A 70 -3.87 20.33 -0.47
C LEU A 70 -3.65 19.20 0.55
N TYR A 71 -4.20 19.32 1.76
CA TYR A 71 -4.14 18.26 2.78
C TYR A 71 -4.76 16.94 2.28
N ARG A 72 -5.93 17.00 1.64
CA ARG A 72 -6.57 15.80 1.07
C ARG A 72 -5.73 15.21 -0.04
N LEU A 73 -5.19 16.03 -0.93
CA LEU A 73 -4.34 15.57 -2.03
C LEU A 73 -3.06 14.90 -1.50
N ILE A 74 -2.41 15.47 -0.48
CA ILE A 74 -1.27 14.86 0.23
C ILE A 74 -1.67 13.47 0.73
N THR A 75 -2.79 13.36 1.45
CA THR A 75 -3.23 12.07 2.01
C THR A 75 -3.59 11.03 0.94
N VAL A 76 -4.16 11.46 -0.20
CA VAL A 76 -4.46 10.58 -1.33
C VAL A 76 -3.17 10.10 -1.98
N MET A 77 -2.22 11.00 -2.27
CA MET A 77 -0.95 10.64 -2.91
C MET A 77 -0.10 9.72 -2.02
N ALA A 78 -0.04 9.99 -0.72
CA ALA A 78 0.63 9.12 0.25
C ALA A 78 -0.06 7.74 0.31
N GLY A 79 -1.39 7.70 0.35
CA GLY A 79 -2.17 6.47 0.36
C GLY A 79 -1.99 5.64 -0.92
N ILE A 80 -2.00 6.29 -2.10
CA ILE A 80 -1.77 5.63 -3.39
C ILE A 80 -0.37 5.02 -3.44
N GLY A 81 0.65 5.78 -3.04
CA GLY A 81 2.03 5.29 -2.99
C GLY A 81 2.14 4.05 -2.09
N LEU A 82 1.56 4.09 -0.89
CA LEU A 82 1.54 2.96 0.04
C LEU A 82 0.79 1.75 -0.55
N THR A 83 -0.41 1.95 -1.08
CA THR A 83 -1.24 0.86 -1.63
C THR A 83 -0.58 0.20 -2.84
N LEU A 84 0.00 0.98 -3.75
CA LEU A 84 0.68 0.43 -4.92
C LEU A 84 1.93 -0.35 -4.52
N ARG A 85 2.77 0.24 -3.66
CA ARG A 85 4.03 -0.36 -3.21
C ARG A 85 3.79 -1.65 -2.42
N CYS A 86 2.89 -1.61 -1.43
CA CYS A 86 2.58 -2.76 -0.58
C CYS A 86 1.68 -3.77 -1.31
N GLY A 87 0.78 -3.31 -2.18
CA GLY A 87 -0.08 -4.19 -2.97
C GLY A 87 0.71 -5.02 -3.98
N ALA A 88 1.68 -4.43 -4.67
CA ALA A 88 2.54 -5.17 -5.60
C ALA A 88 3.40 -6.22 -4.87
N GLU A 89 3.87 -5.93 -3.65
CA GLU A 89 4.55 -6.92 -2.80
C GLU A 89 3.61 -8.02 -2.31
N ALA A 90 2.43 -7.65 -1.83
CA ALA A 90 1.44 -8.62 -1.38
C ALA A 90 1.08 -9.59 -2.51
N MET A 91 0.81 -9.07 -3.72
CA MET A 91 0.54 -9.90 -4.90
C MET A 91 1.69 -10.86 -5.21
N TYR A 92 2.94 -10.42 -5.10
CA TYR A 92 4.11 -11.28 -5.29
C TYR A 92 4.18 -12.41 -4.25
N LEU A 93 3.97 -12.10 -2.97
CA LEU A 93 4.05 -13.09 -1.90
C LEU A 93 2.87 -14.08 -1.96
N TRP A 94 1.65 -13.59 -2.20
CA TRP A 94 0.46 -14.42 -2.40
C TRP A 94 0.57 -15.31 -3.64
N GLY A 95 1.09 -14.77 -4.74
CA GLY A 95 1.26 -15.47 -6.01
C GLY A 95 2.52 -16.35 -6.10
N TRP A 96 3.30 -16.46 -5.02
CA TRP A 96 4.49 -17.33 -5.00
C TRP A 96 4.10 -18.80 -5.16
N ALA A 97 4.48 -19.40 -6.29
CA ALA A 97 4.29 -20.80 -6.57
C ALA A 97 5.56 -21.36 -7.25
N PRO A 98 6.36 -22.23 -6.58
CA PRO A 98 7.58 -22.77 -7.17
C PRO A 98 7.29 -23.66 -8.39
N ASN A 99 6.09 -24.24 -8.46
CA ASN A 99 5.67 -25.12 -9.56
C ASN A 99 5.25 -24.37 -10.83
N ASP A 100 5.02 -23.06 -10.75
CA ASP A 100 4.71 -22.22 -11.92
C ASP A 100 5.60 -20.97 -11.96
N PRO A 101 6.86 -21.12 -12.41
CA PRO A 101 7.82 -20.02 -12.49
C PRO A 101 7.39 -18.94 -13.50
N THR A 102 6.51 -19.27 -14.45
CA THR A 102 6.07 -18.32 -15.47
C THR A 102 5.12 -17.28 -14.91
N THR A 103 4.19 -17.70 -14.04
CA THR A 103 3.26 -16.79 -13.37
C THR A 103 4.00 -15.90 -12.36
N VAL A 104 4.90 -16.47 -11.57
CA VAL A 104 5.73 -15.70 -10.62
C VAL A 104 6.57 -14.64 -11.34
N ALA A 105 7.20 -14.99 -12.48
CA ALA A 105 7.97 -14.04 -13.26
C ALA A 105 7.12 -12.89 -13.82
N ARG A 106 5.87 -13.16 -14.25
CA ARG A 106 4.94 -12.11 -14.71
C ARG A 106 4.56 -11.17 -13.59
N VAL A 107 4.28 -11.69 -12.39
CA VAL A 107 3.98 -10.87 -11.21
C VAL A 107 5.18 -10.01 -10.83
N LEU A 108 6.40 -10.58 -10.87
CA LEU A 108 7.63 -9.82 -10.61
C LEU A 108 7.83 -8.69 -11.62
N MET A 109 7.61 -8.96 -12.92
CA MET A 109 7.66 -7.93 -13.95
C MET A 109 6.60 -6.85 -13.75
N ALA A 110 5.35 -7.23 -13.46
CA ALA A 110 4.27 -6.28 -13.20
C ALA A 110 4.58 -5.37 -12.01
N LYS A 111 5.14 -5.92 -10.93
CA LYS A 111 5.62 -5.14 -9.77
C LYS A 111 6.64 -4.09 -10.19
N ARG A 112 7.61 -4.44 -11.04
CA ARG A 112 8.63 -3.47 -11.52
C ARG A 112 8.04 -2.34 -12.36
N TRP A 113 6.93 -2.57 -13.04
CA TRP A 113 6.19 -1.51 -13.73
C TRP A 113 5.37 -0.62 -12.79
N ILE A 114 4.89 -1.17 -11.68
CA ILE A 114 4.11 -0.44 -10.67
C ILE A 114 5.02 0.42 -9.78
N ASP A 115 6.23 -0.06 -9.48
CA ASP A 115 7.20 0.61 -8.59
C ASP A 115 7.43 2.11 -8.94
N PRO A 116 7.68 2.51 -10.21
CA PRO A 116 7.83 3.91 -10.59
C PRO A 116 6.61 4.77 -10.27
N PHE A 117 5.39 4.27 -10.48
CA PHE A 117 4.17 5.02 -10.17
C PHE A 117 3.99 5.22 -8.67
N ALA A 118 4.32 4.19 -7.88
CA ALA A 118 4.31 4.29 -6.42
C ALA A 118 5.34 5.33 -5.93
N VAL A 119 6.53 5.37 -6.54
CA VAL A 119 7.57 6.36 -6.24
C VAL A 119 7.16 7.75 -6.66
N ILE A 120 6.56 7.95 -7.84
CA ILE A 120 6.07 9.26 -8.29
C ILE A 120 4.99 9.78 -7.34
N ALA A 121 4.05 8.93 -6.92
CA ALA A 121 3.05 9.30 -5.91
C ALA A 121 3.73 9.68 -4.57
N GLY A 122 4.75 8.91 -4.17
CA GLY A 122 5.63 9.15 -3.03
C GLY A 122 6.34 10.52 -3.08
N MET A 123 6.93 10.87 -4.22
CA MET A 123 7.61 12.14 -4.40
C MET A 123 6.60 13.30 -4.45
N THR A 124 5.47 13.09 -5.13
CA THR A 124 4.44 14.13 -5.31
C THR A 124 3.86 14.58 -3.98
N TRP A 125 3.53 13.66 -3.05
CA TRP A 125 3.00 14.09 -1.75
C TRP A 125 4.03 14.90 -0.95
N MET A 126 5.32 14.52 -1.00
CA MET A 126 6.40 15.27 -0.37
C MET A 126 6.56 16.66 -0.97
N THR A 127 6.50 16.78 -2.30
CA THR A 127 6.55 18.07 -3.00
C THR A 127 5.40 18.98 -2.58
N ILE A 128 4.18 18.44 -2.49
CA ILE A 128 3.02 19.23 -2.05
C ILE A 128 3.17 19.68 -0.60
N VAL A 129 3.71 18.84 0.28
CA VAL A 129 4.00 19.24 1.67
C VAL A 129 5.01 20.38 1.69
N MET A 130 6.15 20.24 1.03
CA MET A 130 7.21 21.26 1.02
C MET A 130 6.72 22.61 0.48
N LEU A 131 5.86 22.61 -0.54
CA LEU A 131 5.31 23.84 -1.12
C LEU A 131 4.12 24.41 -0.32
N GLY A 132 3.30 23.54 0.28
CA GLY A 132 2.05 23.89 0.94
C GLY A 132 2.17 24.17 2.44
N GLU A 133 3.25 23.73 3.09
CA GLU A 133 3.47 23.81 4.54
C GLU A 133 3.27 25.23 5.10
N PRO A 134 3.87 26.30 4.53
CA PRO A 134 3.70 27.65 5.09
C PRO A 134 2.23 28.11 5.09
N GLY A 135 1.49 27.78 4.02
CA GLY A 135 0.07 28.15 3.87
C GLY A 135 -0.84 27.35 4.80
N ILE A 136 -0.58 26.04 4.95
CA ILE A 136 -1.34 25.16 5.83
C ILE A 136 -1.10 25.54 7.29
N GLU A 137 0.15 25.77 7.71
CA GLU A 137 0.48 26.16 9.08
C GLU A 137 -0.18 27.47 9.49
N CYS A 138 -0.11 28.50 8.62
CA CYS A 138 -0.70 29.79 8.90
C CYS A 138 -2.21 29.66 9.20
N GLN A 139 -2.90 28.76 8.50
CA GLN A 139 -4.33 28.54 8.68
C GLN A 139 -4.64 27.69 9.92
N LEU A 140 -3.83 26.65 10.19
CA LEU A 140 -3.98 25.84 11.39
C LEU A 140 -3.75 26.65 12.68
N ARG A 141 -2.87 27.66 12.65
CA ARG A 141 -2.59 28.53 13.80
C ARG A 141 -3.70 29.53 14.11
N LYS A 142 -4.55 29.90 13.12
CA LYS A 142 -5.61 30.90 13.33
C LYS A 142 -6.73 30.41 14.24
N ALA A 143 -7.02 29.11 14.22
CA ALA A 143 -8.07 28.51 15.04
C ALA A 143 -7.67 27.09 15.45
N PRO A 144 -6.84 26.93 16.50
CA PRO A 144 -6.48 25.62 17.02
C PRO A 144 -7.72 24.97 17.65
N LEU A 145 -8.40 24.13 16.87
CA LEU A 145 -9.51 23.33 17.38
C LEU A 145 -8.95 22.14 18.16
N PRO A 146 -9.53 21.79 19.32
CA PRO A 146 -9.13 20.58 20.03
C PRO A 146 -9.34 19.36 19.13
N VAL A 147 -8.28 18.56 18.99
CA VAL A 147 -8.34 17.34 18.18
C VAL A 147 -9.12 16.27 18.96
N ASP A 148 -10.40 16.14 18.67
CA ASP A 148 -11.22 15.06 19.22
C ASP A 148 -10.93 13.73 18.49
N MET A 149 -9.94 13.02 19.01
CA MET A 149 -9.60 11.66 18.56
C MET A 149 -10.66 10.62 18.97
N TRP A 150 -11.40 10.88 20.05
CA TRP A 150 -12.35 9.93 20.64
C TRP A 150 -13.57 9.71 19.74
N SER A 151 -14.05 10.78 19.08
CA SER A 151 -15.14 10.70 18.09
C SER A 151 -14.85 9.76 16.90
N ARG A 152 -13.58 9.42 16.65
CA ARG A 152 -13.15 8.60 15.51
C ARG A 152 -12.90 7.13 15.86
N TRP A 153 -13.20 6.69 17.09
CA TRP A 153 -13.04 5.31 17.53
C TRP A 153 -13.63 4.25 16.57
N PRO A 154 -14.84 4.42 15.98
CA PRO A 154 -15.37 3.44 15.05
C PRO A 154 -14.53 3.29 13.77
N THR A 155 -13.82 4.35 13.36
CA THR A 155 -12.91 4.27 12.21
C THR A 155 -11.68 3.45 12.57
N LEU A 156 -11.14 3.64 13.77
CA LEU A 156 -10.02 2.87 14.27
C LEU A 156 -10.38 1.39 14.40
N ALA A 157 -11.57 1.08 14.91
CA ALA A 157 -12.07 -0.29 15.01
C ALA A 157 -12.16 -0.99 13.64
N ARG A 158 -12.61 -0.28 12.60
CA ARG A 158 -12.62 -0.82 11.22
C ARG A 158 -11.20 -1.10 10.71
N ALA A 159 -10.26 -0.18 10.97
CA ALA A 159 -8.85 -0.37 10.61
C ALA A 159 -8.25 -1.58 11.35
N LEU A 160 -8.54 -1.74 12.64
CA LEU A 160 -8.13 -2.90 13.43
C LEU A 160 -8.72 -4.20 12.87
N GLY A 161 -9.98 -4.19 12.45
CA GLY A 161 -10.61 -5.33 11.78
C GLY A 161 -9.86 -5.75 10.51
N ILE A 162 -9.44 -4.79 9.68
CA ILE A 162 -8.61 -5.05 8.49
C ILE A 162 -7.28 -5.70 8.87
N VAL A 163 -6.63 -5.20 9.92
CA VAL A 163 -5.36 -5.75 10.42
C VAL A 163 -5.53 -7.21 10.87
N ILE A 164 -6.56 -7.49 11.69
CA ILE A 164 -6.84 -8.85 12.19
C ILE A 164 -7.15 -9.79 11.02
N LEU A 165 -8.01 -9.38 10.07
CA LEU A 165 -8.33 -10.19 8.90
C LEU A 165 -7.12 -10.46 8.02
N SER A 166 -6.25 -9.45 7.84
CA SER A 166 -5.01 -9.61 7.07
C SER A 166 -4.04 -10.59 7.76
N PHE A 167 -3.99 -10.58 9.08
CA PHE A 167 -3.19 -11.53 9.85
C PHE A 167 -3.73 -12.97 9.72
N VAL A 168 -5.04 -13.15 9.87
CA VAL A 168 -5.68 -14.46 9.69
C VAL A 168 -5.47 -15.00 8.28
N ALA A 169 -5.61 -14.15 7.26
CA ALA A 169 -5.35 -14.52 5.88
C ALA A 169 -3.87 -14.91 5.64
N ALA A 170 -2.92 -14.14 6.17
CA ALA A 170 -1.50 -14.48 6.05
C ALA A 170 -1.17 -15.79 6.78
N ALA A 171 -1.72 -16.01 7.98
CA ALA A 171 -1.53 -17.24 8.74
C ALA A 171 -2.11 -18.46 8.00
N SER A 172 -3.32 -18.35 7.45
CA SER A 172 -3.93 -19.43 6.68
C SER A 172 -3.12 -19.76 5.42
N ALA A 173 -2.59 -18.74 4.74
CA ALA A 173 -1.73 -18.92 3.57
C ALA A 173 -0.45 -19.71 3.84
N VAL A 174 0.11 -19.58 5.05
CA VAL A 174 1.32 -20.31 5.45
C VAL A 174 0.99 -21.71 5.96
N ILE A 175 -0.11 -21.88 6.68
CA ILE A 175 -0.51 -23.18 7.24
C ILE A 175 -1.03 -24.14 6.16
N LEU A 176 -1.72 -23.63 5.14
CA LEU A 176 -2.36 -24.43 4.10
C LEU A 176 -1.49 -24.67 2.85
N ARG A 177 -0.24 -24.20 2.84
CA ARG A 177 0.68 -24.30 1.69
C ARG A 177 1.52 -25.57 1.68
#